data_AF-A0A9P3G147-F1
#
_entry.id   AF-A0A9P3G147-F1
#
_cell.length_a   1.000
_cell.length_b   1.000
_cell.length_c   1.000
_cell.angle_alpha   90.00
_cell.angle_beta   90.00
_cell.angle_gamma   90.00
#
_symmetry.space_group_name_H-M   'P 1'
#
loop_
_entity.id
_entity.type
_entity.pdbx_description
1 polymer ?
#
loop_
_entity_poly.entity_id
_entity_poly.type
_entity_poly.pdbx_seq_one_letter_code
_entity_poly.pdbx_strand_id
1 'polypeptide(L)'
;MSQQDRAAQLQSYFEQSSTVMRRAVEHVDEAYTKPGMDRVGTSFDRRPISTTFLAIFAFLSLIPVLFFVGFAVFVFGLFLSLAICTALAAFFAVILVAGGLLACTLLLLLCVAAFLTSAALGTLVAGRLVYYMRQDGLRGGLVAWAQEMRSHLLPSSVEQPADEPEDIAIKDEQNAHSKDVSDTSSAVVVEAVTDSVRLEDVKAE
;
A
#
# COMPACT_ATOMS: atom_id res chain seq x y z
N MET A 1 -14.72 16.90 -7.79
CA MET A 1 -14.99 15.80 -8.75
C MET A 1 -15.20 14.54 -7.93
N SER A 2 -16.43 14.05 -7.85
CA SER A 2 -16.81 12.94 -6.97
C SER A 2 -16.29 11.61 -7.54
N GLN A 3 -16.07 10.59 -6.70
CA GLN A 3 -15.76 9.24 -7.18
C GLN A 3 -16.85 8.70 -8.13
N GLN A 4 -18.09 9.15 -7.93
CA GLN A 4 -19.24 8.81 -8.76
C GLN A 4 -19.08 9.36 -10.19
N ASP A 5 -18.55 10.57 -10.35
CA ASP A 5 -18.26 11.17 -11.67
C ASP A 5 -17.20 10.37 -12.43
N ARG A 6 -16.16 9.87 -11.73
CA ARG A 6 -15.11 9.03 -12.34
C ARG A 6 -15.63 7.67 -12.80
N ALA A 7 -16.46 7.02 -11.99
CA ALA A 7 -17.09 5.76 -12.36
C ALA A 7 -18.01 5.92 -13.59
N ALA A 8 -18.80 7.00 -13.63
CA ALA A 8 -19.66 7.32 -14.76
C ALA A 8 -18.85 7.61 -16.04
N GLN A 9 -17.73 8.35 -15.94
CA GLN A 9 -16.84 8.57 -17.07
C GLN A 9 -16.23 7.26 -17.61
N LEU A 10 -15.73 6.38 -16.73
CA LEU A 10 -15.18 5.08 -17.14
C LEU A 10 -16.23 4.23 -17.86
N GLN A 11 -17.45 4.18 -17.34
CA GLN A 11 -18.56 3.49 -18.00
C GLN A 11 -18.85 4.08 -19.39
N SER A 12 -18.87 5.40 -19.53
CA SER A 12 -19.09 6.05 -20.83
C SER A 12 -18.00 5.71 -21.86
N TYR A 13 -16.74 5.58 -21.44
CA TYR A 13 -15.65 5.15 -22.33
C TYR A 13 -15.80 3.68 -22.76
N PHE A 14 -16.25 2.81 -21.86
CA PHE A 14 -16.54 1.42 -22.19
C PHE A 14 -17.71 1.32 -23.17
N GLU A 15 -18.79 2.07 -22.95
CA GLU A 15 -19.92 2.12 -23.88
C GLU A 15 -19.48 2.63 -25.25
N GLN A 16 -18.73 3.75 -25.29
CA GLN A 16 -18.21 4.30 -26.54
C GLN A 16 -17.31 3.31 -27.27
N SER A 17 -16.36 2.68 -26.58
CA SER A 17 -15.47 1.68 -27.18
C SER A 17 -16.24 0.49 -27.73
N SER A 18 -17.26 0.02 -26.99
CA SER A 18 -18.11 -1.09 -27.42
C SER A 18 -18.95 -0.75 -28.67
N THR A 19 -19.44 0.49 -28.79
CA THR A 19 -20.20 0.93 -29.98
C THR A 19 -19.32 1.05 -31.22
N VAL A 20 -18.07 1.52 -31.06
CA VAL A 20 -17.09 1.57 -32.15
C VAL A 20 -16.74 0.14 -32.61
N MET A 21 -16.50 -0.77 -31.65
CA MET A 21 -16.19 -2.16 -31.96
C MET A 21 -17.37 -2.86 -32.65
N ARG A 22 -18.62 -2.62 -32.19
CA ARG A 22 -19.83 -3.12 -32.86
C ARG A 22 -19.94 -2.62 -34.30
N ARG A 23 -19.79 -1.32 -34.55
CA ARG A 23 -19.84 -0.78 -35.91
C ARG A 23 -18.75 -1.34 -36.81
N ALA A 24 -17.54 -1.53 -36.27
CA ALA A 24 -16.45 -2.15 -37.03
C ALA A 24 -16.77 -3.61 -37.39
N VAL A 25 -17.32 -4.37 -36.44
CA VAL A 25 -17.76 -5.75 -36.67
C VAL A 25 -18.91 -5.80 -37.68
N GLU A 26 -19.92 -4.96 -37.53
CA GLU A 26 -21.05 -4.85 -38.47
C GLU A 26 -20.55 -4.49 -39.87
N HIS A 27 -19.61 -3.55 -39.99
CA HIS A 27 -19.04 -3.16 -41.27
C HIS A 27 -18.26 -4.30 -41.92
N VAL A 28 -17.47 -5.04 -41.13
CA VAL A 28 -16.74 -6.22 -41.64
C VAL A 28 -17.71 -7.32 -42.05
N ASP A 29 -18.77 -7.54 -41.27
CA ASP A 29 -19.75 -8.56 -41.54
C ASP A 29 -20.53 -8.27 -42.83
N GLU A 30 -20.93 -7.02 -43.01
CA GLU A 30 -21.64 -6.57 -44.20
C GLU A 30 -20.73 -6.51 -45.44
N ALA A 31 -19.48 -6.06 -45.29
CA ALA A 31 -18.55 -5.91 -46.41
C ALA A 31 -17.93 -7.24 -46.87
N TYR A 32 -17.72 -8.22 -45.97
CA TYR A 32 -16.96 -9.43 -46.28
C TYR A 32 -17.77 -10.72 -46.09
N THR A 33 -18.53 -10.87 -45.01
CA THR A 33 -19.23 -12.13 -44.71
C THR A 33 -20.38 -12.37 -45.68
N LYS A 34 -21.27 -11.38 -45.83
CA LYS A 34 -22.46 -11.46 -46.72
C LYS A 34 -22.10 -11.81 -48.17
N PRO A 35 -21.28 -11.02 -48.88
CA PRO A 35 -20.96 -11.32 -50.28
C PRO A 35 -20.11 -12.59 -50.42
N GLY A 36 -19.37 -12.97 -49.38
CA GLY A 36 -18.64 -14.23 -49.33
C GLY A 36 -19.57 -15.44 -49.35
N MET A 37 -20.58 -15.47 -48.48
CA MET A 37 -21.55 -16.56 -48.40
C MET A 37 -22.36 -16.73 -49.69
N ASP A 38 -22.83 -15.63 -50.29
CA ASP A 38 -23.59 -15.69 -51.55
C ASP A 38 -22.74 -16.25 -52.71
N ARG A 39 -21.45 -15.91 -52.76
CA ARG A 39 -20.50 -16.46 -53.75
C ARG A 39 -20.20 -17.92 -53.52
N VAL A 40 -20.12 -18.36 -52.27
CA VAL A 40 -19.89 -19.78 -51.94
C VAL A 40 -21.09 -20.62 -52.40
N GLY A 41 -22.32 -20.20 -52.09
CA GLY A 41 -23.53 -20.91 -52.49
C GLY A 41 -23.64 -21.09 -54.00
N THR A 42 -23.49 -20.00 -54.76
CA THR A 42 -23.54 -20.03 -56.23
C THR A 42 -22.40 -20.83 -56.87
N SER A 43 -21.24 -20.94 -56.20
CA SER A 43 -20.12 -21.76 -56.68
C SER A 43 -20.38 -23.27 -56.54
N PHE A 44 -21.09 -23.68 -55.48
CA PHE A 44 -21.44 -25.09 -55.26
C PHE A 44 -22.38 -25.63 -56.37
N ASP A 45 -23.34 -24.82 -56.80
CA ASP A 45 -24.26 -25.20 -57.88
C ASP A 45 -23.56 -25.39 -59.23
N ARG A 46 -22.49 -24.62 -59.48
CA ARG A 46 -21.83 -24.61 -60.78
C ARG A 46 -20.74 -25.68 -60.91
N ARG A 47 -19.99 -25.98 -59.83
CA ARG A 47 -18.83 -26.90 -59.86
C ARG A 47 -18.62 -27.63 -58.50
N PRO A 48 -19.48 -28.61 -58.15
CA PRO A 48 -19.51 -29.22 -56.81
C PRO A 48 -18.22 -29.96 -56.42
N ILE A 49 -17.49 -30.53 -57.39
CA ILE A 49 -16.26 -31.29 -57.12
C ILE A 49 -15.11 -30.37 -56.69
N SER A 50 -14.93 -29.24 -57.38
CA SER A 50 -13.85 -28.30 -57.04
C SER A 50 -14.11 -27.56 -55.73
N THR A 51 -15.37 -27.22 -55.45
CA THR A 51 -15.74 -26.49 -54.23
C THR A 51 -15.60 -27.36 -52.98
N THR A 52 -16.01 -28.63 -53.03
CA THR A 52 -15.83 -29.57 -51.90
C THR A 52 -14.35 -29.82 -51.61
N PHE A 53 -13.51 -30.02 -52.64
CA PHE A 53 -12.07 -30.13 -52.46
C PHE A 53 -11.48 -28.88 -51.79
N LEU A 54 -11.82 -27.69 -52.27
CA LEU A 54 -11.33 -26.44 -51.72
C LEU A 54 -11.79 -26.22 -50.27
N ALA A 55 -13.03 -26.60 -49.95
CA ALA A 55 -13.56 -26.52 -48.59
C ALA A 55 -12.79 -27.45 -47.64
N ILE A 56 -12.59 -28.71 -48.01
CA ILE A 56 -11.81 -29.67 -47.20
C ILE A 56 -10.36 -29.19 -47.04
N PHE A 57 -9.73 -28.73 -48.13
CA PHE A 57 -8.40 -28.16 -48.10
C PHE A 57 -8.32 -26.95 -47.16
N ALA A 58 -9.29 -26.02 -47.25
CA ALA A 58 -9.38 -24.87 -46.37
C ALA A 58 -9.51 -25.30 -44.91
N PHE A 59 -10.42 -26.23 -44.58
CA PHE A 59 -10.58 -26.77 -43.22
C PHE A 59 -9.31 -27.44 -42.69
N LEU A 60 -8.67 -28.29 -43.50
CA LEU A 60 -7.42 -28.96 -43.11
C LEU A 60 -6.26 -27.97 -42.93
N SER A 61 -6.22 -26.90 -43.71
CA SER A 61 -5.23 -25.82 -43.58
C SER A 61 -5.54 -24.84 -42.43
N LEU A 62 -6.80 -24.70 -42.02
CA LEU A 62 -7.20 -23.82 -40.93
C LEU A 62 -6.63 -24.31 -39.60
N ILE A 63 -6.59 -25.62 -39.38
CA ILE A 63 -6.08 -26.24 -38.16
C ILE A 63 -4.63 -25.81 -37.86
N PRO A 64 -3.63 -26.01 -38.75
CA PRO A 64 -2.26 -25.60 -38.50
C PRO A 64 -2.11 -24.08 -38.38
N VAL A 65 -2.90 -23.29 -39.10
CA VAL A 65 -2.90 -21.82 -38.98
C VAL A 65 -3.40 -21.40 -37.59
N LEU A 66 -4.49 -21.98 -37.10
CA LEU A 66 -5.00 -21.72 -35.76
C LEU A 66 -4.02 -22.14 -34.67
N PHE A 67 -3.38 -23.31 -34.81
CA PHE A 67 -2.33 -23.74 -33.88
C PHE A 67 -1.15 -22.78 -33.89
N PHE A 68 -0.72 -22.31 -35.06
CA PHE A 68 0.37 -21.34 -35.17
C PHE A 68 0.02 -20.01 -34.50
N VAL A 69 -1.17 -19.46 -34.77
CA VAL A 69 -1.64 -18.21 -34.15
C VAL A 69 -1.78 -18.37 -32.64
N GLY A 70 -2.40 -19.47 -32.18
CA GLY A 70 -2.55 -19.76 -30.76
C GLY A 70 -1.20 -19.91 -30.06
N PHE A 71 -0.25 -20.61 -30.68
CA PHE A 71 1.10 -20.76 -30.16
C PHE A 71 1.85 -19.42 -30.12
N ALA A 72 1.72 -18.59 -31.15
CA ALA A 72 2.35 -17.26 -31.19
C ALA A 72 1.81 -16.35 -30.07
N VAL A 73 0.49 -16.30 -29.88
CA VAL A 73 -0.15 -15.54 -28.79
C VAL A 73 0.28 -16.09 -27.43
N PHE A 74 0.35 -17.42 -27.28
CA PHE A 74 0.80 -18.06 -26.05
C PHE A 74 2.26 -17.69 -25.71
N VAL A 75 3.16 -17.79 -26.67
CA VAL A 75 4.57 -17.43 -26.49
C VAL A 75 4.71 -15.95 -26.15
N PHE A 76 3.99 -15.07 -26.85
CA PHE A 76 3.98 -13.64 -26.56
C PHE A 76 3.48 -13.35 -25.13
N GLY A 77 2.38 -13.99 -24.71
CA GLY A 77 1.86 -13.87 -23.35
C GLY A 77 2.84 -14.37 -22.30
N LEU A 78 3.56 -15.46 -22.58
CA LEU A 78 4.60 -16.00 -21.70
C LEU A 78 5.77 -15.02 -21.54
N PHE A 79 6.26 -14.44 -22.63
CA PHE A 79 7.31 -13.40 -22.56
C PHE A 79 6.85 -12.17 -21.78
N LEU A 80 5.62 -11.71 -22.00
CA LEU A 80 5.07 -10.56 -21.28
C LEU A 80 4.94 -10.83 -19.78
N SER A 81 4.42 -12.00 -19.41
CA SER A 81 4.31 -12.43 -18.01
C SER A 81 5.68 -12.50 -17.34
N LEU A 82 6.68 -13.07 -18.03
CA LEU A 82 8.04 -13.19 -17.52
C LEU A 82 8.71 -11.81 -17.37
N ALA A 83 8.49 -10.90 -18.32
CA ALA A 83 8.96 -9.52 -18.22
C ALA A 83 8.37 -8.77 -17.02
N ILE A 84 7.05 -8.91 -16.79
CA ILE A 84 6.39 -8.30 -15.63
C ILE A 84 6.91 -8.92 -14.32
N CYS A 85 7.03 -10.24 -14.26
CA CYS A 85 7.54 -10.96 -13.08
C CYS A 85 8.96 -10.52 -12.72
N THR A 86 9.85 -10.43 -13.72
CA THR A 86 11.24 -9.98 -13.51
C THR A 86 11.32 -8.51 -13.11
N ALA A 87 10.50 -7.63 -13.70
CA ALA A 87 10.42 -6.23 -13.30
C ALA A 87 9.95 -6.05 -11.85
N LEU A 88 8.91 -6.79 -11.44
CA LEU A 88 8.43 -6.78 -10.06
C LEU A 88 9.47 -7.33 -9.09
N ALA A 89 10.12 -8.45 -9.42
CA ALA A 89 11.20 -9.02 -8.61
C ALA A 89 12.35 -8.03 -8.43
N ALA A 90 12.75 -7.33 -9.49
CA ALA A 90 13.77 -6.29 -9.42
C ALA A 90 13.35 -5.12 -8.52
N PHE A 91 12.10 -4.65 -8.64
CA PHE A 91 11.55 -3.59 -7.80
C PHE A 91 11.55 -3.97 -6.31
N PHE A 92 11.08 -5.18 -5.99
CA PHE A 92 11.11 -5.70 -4.61
C PHE A 92 12.54 -5.83 -4.07
N ALA A 93 13.48 -6.31 -4.89
CA ALA A 93 14.88 -6.43 -4.50
C ALA A 93 15.48 -5.05 -4.16
N VAL A 94 15.21 -4.03 -4.98
CA VAL A 94 15.67 -2.66 -4.73
C VAL A 94 15.08 -2.11 -3.42
N ILE A 95 13.77 -2.30 -3.18
CA ILE A 95 13.14 -1.87 -1.92
C ILE A 95 13.76 -2.58 -0.72
N LEU A 96 14.01 -3.89 -0.82
CA LEU A 96 14.57 -4.68 0.29
C LEU A 96 15.99 -4.24 0.60
N VAL A 97 16.83 -4.01 -0.42
CA VAL A 97 18.19 -3.50 -0.24
C VAL A 97 18.18 -2.09 0.35
N ALA A 98 17.39 -1.17 -0.22
CA ALA A 98 17.31 0.21 0.27
C ALA A 98 16.75 0.27 1.70
N GLY A 99 15.67 -0.46 1.98
CA GLY A 99 15.06 -0.58 3.31
C GLY A 99 16.00 -1.23 4.32
N GLY A 100 16.77 -2.24 3.91
CA GLY A 100 17.79 -2.87 4.74
C GLY A 100 18.93 -1.93 5.09
N LEU A 101 19.44 -1.15 4.12
CA LEU A 101 20.44 -0.11 4.37
C LEU A 101 19.90 0.96 5.33
N LEU A 102 18.66 1.43 5.12
CA LEU A 102 18.01 2.39 6.01
C LEU A 102 17.90 1.83 7.43
N ALA A 103 17.39 0.61 7.59
CA ALA A 103 17.27 -0.06 8.88
C ALA A 103 18.64 -0.21 9.57
N CYS A 104 19.68 -0.57 8.83
CA CYS A 104 21.06 -0.66 9.33
C CYS A 104 21.56 0.71 9.82
N THR A 105 21.36 1.79 9.04
CA THR A 105 21.76 3.14 9.46
C THR A 105 21.01 3.62 10.70
N LEU A 106 19.71 3.35 10.81
CA LEU A 106 18.92 3.67 12.00
C LEU A 106 19.39 2.89 13.23
N LEU A 107 19.75 1.62 13.06
CA LEU A 107 20.30 0.81 14.14
C LEU A 107 21.65 1.35 14.62
N LEU A 108 22.55 1.73 13.70
CA LEU A 108 23.82 2.36 14.05
C LEU A 108 23.62 3.69 14.77
N LEU A 109 22.70 4.54 14.29
CA LEU A 109 22.34 5.79 14.95
C LEU A 109 21.77 5.55 16.35
N LEU A 110 20.94 4.53 16.52
CA LEU A 110 20.42 4.13 17.83
C LEU A 110 21.55 3.71 18.77
N CYS A 111 22.50 2.91 18.31
CA CYS A 111 23.67 2.50 19.10
C CYS A 111 24.53 3.71 19.51
N VAL A 112 24.79 4.63 18.57
CA VAL A 112 25.55 5.86 18.83
C VAL A 112 24.81 6.74 19.83
N ALA A 113 23.51 6.93 19.65
CA ALA A 113 22.68 7.71 20.57
C ALA A 113 22.64 7.09 21.97
N ALA A 114 22.50 5.77 22.08
CA ALA A 114 22.54 5.05 23.35
C ALA A 114 23.91 5.19 24.05
N PHE A 115 25.01 5.08 23.29
CA PHE A 115 26.36 5.28 23.80
C PHE A 115 26.61 6.72 24.28
N LEU A 116 26.18 7.72 23.49
CA LEU A 116 26.28 9.13 23.89
C LEU A 116 25.44 9.41 25.13
N THR A 117 24.24 8.84 25.21
CA THR A 117 23.35 9.00 26.37
C THR A 117 23.96 8.37 27.62
N SER A 118 24.53 7.16 27.51
CA SER A 118 25.19 6.50 28.65
C SER A 118 26.47 7.22 29.08
N ALA A 119 27.26 7.75 28.14
CA ALA A 119 28.44 8.56 28.43
C ALA A 119 28.08 9.90 29.09
N ALA A 120 27.03 10.58 28.60
CA ALA A 120 26.52 11.80 29.21
C ALA A 120 26.01 11.55 30.63
N LEU A 121 25.19 10.51 30.82
CA LEU A 121 24.74 10.09 32.16
C LEU A 121 25.94 9.77 33.06
N GLY A 122 26.92 9.02 32.57
CA GLY A 122 28.12 8.67 33.32
C GLY A 122 28.92 9.90 33.73
N THR A 123 29.07 10.88 32.84
CA THR A 123 29.77 12.14 33.11
C THR A 123 29.01 12.98 34.14
N LEU A 124 27.68 13.05 34.05
CA LEU A 124 26.85 13.74 35.05
C LEU A 124 26.95 13.08 36.42
N VAL A 125 26.84 11.76 36.49
CA VAL A 125 26.97 11.00 37.75
C VAL A 125 28.37 11.18 38.35
N ALA A 126 29.42 11.06 37.54
CA ALA A 126 30.79 11.25 37.97
C ALA A 126 31.04 12.70 38.44
N GLY A 127 30.55 13.70 37.71
CA GLY A 127 30.66 15.11 38.09
C GLY A 127 29.96 15.40 39.42
N ARG A 128 28.75 14.86 39.61
CA ARG A 128 28.01 14.97 40.87
C ARG A 128 28.75 14.28 42.02
N LEU A 129 29.34 13.11 41.79
CA LEU A 129 30.14 12.41 42.80
C LEU A 129 31.38 13.20 43.22
N VAL A 130 32.11 13.79 42.25
CA VAL A 130 33.27 14.65 42.52
C VAL A 130 32.88 15.88 43.34
N TYR A 131 31.70 16.46 43.06
CA TYR A 131 31.18 17.58 43.84
C TYR A 131 30.94 17.20 45.31
N TYR A 132 30.24 16.08 45.59
CA TYR A 132 30.04 15.61 46.98
C TYR A 132 31.34 15.22 47.69
N MET A 133 32.28 14.58 46.97
CA MET A 133 33.59 14.23 47.55
C MET A 133 34.39 15.46 47.98
N ARG A 134 34.23 16.60 47.29
CA ARG A 134 34.85 17.87 47.68
C ARG A 134 34.21 18.50 48.92
N GLN A 135 32.93 18.26 49.19
CA GLN A 135 32.22 18.87 50.32
C GLN A 135 32.36 18.06 51.61
N ASP A 136 32.08 16.75 51.58
CA ASP A 136 31.94 15.91 52.79
C ASP A 136 33.07 14.88 52.99
N GLY A 137 34.08 14.92 52.12
CA GLY A 137 35.17 13.94 52.10
C GLY A 137 34.76 12.60 51.48
N LEU A 138 35.77 11.76 51.21
CA LEU A 138 35.62 10.58 50.33
C LEU A 138 34.65 9.52 50.87
N ARG A 139 34.64 9.28 52.18
CA ARG A 139 33.80 8.23 52.81
C ARG A 139 32.37 8.69 53.07
N GLY A 140 32.16 9.95 53.45
CA GLY A 140 30.83 10.50 53.72
C GLY A 140 30.01 10.64 52.44
N GLY A 141 30.60 11.19 51.38
CA GLY A 141 29.92 11.41 50.11
C GLY A 141 29.43 10.14 49.40
N LEU A 142 30.21 9.05 49.45
CA LEU A 142 29.82 7.77 48.82
C LEU A 142 28.59 7.14 49.49
N VAL A 143 28.52 7.18 50.82
CA VAL A 143 27.40 6.58 51.57
C VAL A 143 26.13 7.41 51.38
N ALA A 144 26.22 8.73 51.47
CA ALA A 144 25.10 9.63 51.22
C ALA A 144 24.55 9.49 49.79
N TRP A 145 25.43 9.46 48.79
CA TRP A 145 25.05 9.27 47.39
C TRP A 145 24.40 7.90 47.14
N ALA A 146 24.94 6.82 47.72
CA ALA A 146 24.37 5.48 47.56
C ALA A 146 22.97 5.40 48.18
N GLN A 147 22.74 6.07 49.31
CA GLN A 147 21.43 6.13 49.96
C GLN A 147 20.40 6.91 49.11
N GLU A 148 20.81 8.02 48.49
CA GLU A 148 19.96 8.81 47.59
C GLU A 148 19.66 8.09 46.26
N MET A 149 20.65 7.40 45.65
CA MET A 149 20.40 6.57 44.48
C MET A 149 19.45 5.42 44.78
N ARG A 150 19.54 4.85 45.98
CA ARG A 150 18.66 3.77 46.41
C ARG A 150 17.24 4.25 46.65
N SER A 151 17.04 5.48 47.17
CA SER A 151 15.70 6.07 47.32
C SER A 151 15.06 6.48 45.98
N HIS A 152 15.84 6.74 44.94
CA HIS A 152 15.31 7.02 43.60
C HIS A 152 15.00 5.76 42.79
N LEU A 153 15.82 4.69 42.92
CA LEU A 153 15.67 3.46 42.15
C LEU A 153 14.66 2.48 42.76
N LEU A 154 14.53 2.48 44.09
CA LEU A 154 13.39 1.87 44.75
C LEU A 154 12.43 3.02 44.97
N PRO A 155 11.50 3.31 44.03
CA PRO A 155 10.31 4.06 44.40
C PRO A 155 9.75 3.26 45.56
N SER A 156 9.91 3.77 46.77
CA SER A 156 9.25 3.25 47.93
C SER A 156 7.78 3.42 47.59
N SER A 157 7.21 2.35 47.00
CA SER A 157 5.80 2.04 46.96
C SER A 157 5.34 1.76 48.39
N VAL A 158 5.72 2.65 49.31
CA VAL A 158 4.93 3.00 50.46
C VAL A 158 3.83 3.84 49.84
N GLU A 159 2.93 3.11 49.19
CA GLU A 159 1.51 3.40 49.23
C GLU A 159 1.24 3.76 50.67
N GLN A 160 1.22 5.06 50.92
CA GLN A 160 0.81 5.62 52.18
C GLN A 160 -0.59 5.05 52.39
N PRO A 161 -0.79 4.11 53.33
CA PRO A 161 -2.11 3.60 53.60
C PRO A 161 -2.92 4.84 53.93
N ALA A 162 -4.01 5.03 53.19
CA ALA A 162 -5.03 6.00 53.52
C ALA A 162 -5.67 5.57 54.85
N ASP A 163 -4.94 5.70 55.94
CA ASP A 163 -5.49 5.77 57.27
C ASP A 163 -5.90 7.24 57.48
N GLU A 164 -7.06 7.58 56.90
CA GLU A 164 -8.04 8.31 57.69
C GLU A 164 -9.44 7.74 57.45
N PRO A 165 -9.95 6.94 58.40
CA PRO A 165 -11.37 6.74 58.59
C PRO A 165 -11.93 7.95 59.37
N GLU A 166 -12.34 9.00 58.66
CA GLU A 166 -13.33 9.95 59.20
C GLU A 166 -14.66 9.79 58.47
N ASP A 167 -15.41 8.84 59.00
CA ASP A 167 -16.82 8.91 59.34
C ASP A 167 -17.44 10.33 59.19
N ILE A 168 -18.00 10.64 58.01
CA ILE A 168 -19.10 11.61 57.89
C ILE A 168 -20.29 10.91 57.27
N ALA A 169 -21.10 10.43 58.19
CA ALA A 169 -22.51 10.13 58.09
C ALA A 169 -23.32 11.14 57.22
N ILE A 170 -24.16 10.55 56.35
CA ILE A 170 -25.50 11.02 55.93
C ILE A 170 -25.55 12.17 54.90
N LYS A 171 -25.91 11.83 53.65
CA LYS A 171 -27.26 12.13 53.14
C LYS A 171 -27.60 11.35 51.86
N ASP A 172 -28.67 10.57 51.97
CA ASP A 172 -29.55 10.19 50.86
C ASP A 172 -29.88 11.41 49.99
N GLU A 173 -29.58 11.33 48.70
CA GLU A 173 -30.47 11.89 47.66
C GLU A 173 -30.21 11.19 46.33
N GLN A 174 -30.90 10.07 46.17
CA GLN A 174 -31.75 9.80 45.01
C GLN A 174 -31.73 10.90 43.93
N ASN A 175 -30.98 10.70 42.85
CA ASN A 175 -31.50 11.12 41.55
C ASN A 175 -31.00 10.20 40.43
N ALA A 176 -31.91 9.32 40.02
CA ALA A 176 -31.89 8.69 38.73
C ALA A 176 -32.03 9.77 37.66
N HIS A 177 -31.01 10.01 36.84
CA HIS A 177 -31.23 10.72 35.59
C HIS A 177 -30.29 10.29 34.47
N SER A 178 -30.94 9.79 33.41
CA SER A 178 -30.58 9.69 31.99
C SER A 178 -29.19 9.17 31.62
N LYS A 179 -29.07 8.02 30.96
CA LYS A 179 -29.54 7.72 29.60
C LYS A 179 -28.80 8.54 28.53
N ASP A 180 -28.36 7.77 27.53
CA ASP A 180 -28.02 8.15 26.16
C ASP A 180 -26.61 8.62 25.81
N VAL A 181 -25.93 7.71 25.10
CA VAL A 181 -25.45 7.89 23.71
C VAL A 181 -24.47 9.04 23.47
N SER A 182 -23.24 8.68 23.13
CA SER A 182 -22.63 9.22 21.91
C SER A 182 -21.47 8.33 21.45
N ASP A 183 -21.77 7.59 20.38
CA ASP A 183 -20.83 7.05 19.42
C ASP A 183 -19.82 8.13 19.02
N THR A 184 -18.59 8.01 19.47
CA THR A 184 -17.50 8.85 18.97
C THR A 184 -16.98 8.22 17.69
N SER A 185 -17.71 8.48 16.62
CA SER A 185 -17.32 8.25 15.24
C SER A 185 -16.00 8.97 14.96
N SER A 186 -14.91 8.20 14.85
CA SER A 186 -13.59 8.70 14.46
C SER A 186 -13.60 8.99 12.96
N ALA A 187 -13.86 10.24 12.60
CA ALA A 187 -13.69 10.76 11.26
C ALA A 187 -12.19 10.97 10.99
N VAL A 188 -11.60 10.06 10.23
CA VAL A 188 -10.25 10.20 9.66
C VAL A 188 -10.32 11.28 8.58
N VAL A 189 -9.73 12.44 8.88
CA VAL A 189 -9.48 13.54 7.95
C VAL A 189 -8.43 13.06 6.92
N VAL A 190 -8.88 12.75 5.71
CA VAL A 190 -8.00 12.56 4.56
C VAL A 190 -7.70 13.93 3.98
N GLU A 191 -6.55 14.48 4.35
CA GLU A 191 -5.99 15.70 3.80
C GLU A 191 -5.63 15.47 2.32
N ALA A 192 -6.46 16.00 1.43
CA ALA A 192 -6.19 16.02 0.00
C ALA A 192 -5.15 17.10 -0.31
N VAL A 193 -3.88 16.70 -0.35
CA VAL A 193 -2.80 17.47 -0.99
C VAL A 193 -3.19 17.70 -2.45
N THR A 194 -3.55 18.94 -2.73
CA THR A 194 -3.91 19.44 -4.05
C THR A 194 -2.62 19.92 -4.69
N ASP A 195 -1.92 19.04 -5.41
CA ASP A 195 -0.74 19.45 -6.15
C ASP A 195 -1.17 20.04 -7.50
N SER A 196 -0.93 21.34 -7.62
CA SER A 196 -1.25 22.20 -8.75
C SER A 196 -0.48 21.77 -10.00
N VAL A 197 -1.20 21.23 -10.98
CA VAL A 197 -0.71 21.04 -12.35
C VAL A 197 -0.47 22.41 -12.96
N ARG A 198 0.79 22.82 -12.97
CA ARG A 198 1.34 23.96 -13.70
C ARG A 198 1.37 23.60 -15.18
N LEU A 199 0.38 24.12 -15.93
CA LEU A 199 0.41 24.23 -17.38
C LEU A 199 1.53 25.21 -17.77
N GLU A 200 2.61 24.71 -18.35
CA GLU A 200 3.51 25.54 -19.15
C GLU A 200 3.12 25.41 -20.63
N ASP A 201 2.55 26.52 -21.12
CA ASP A 201 2.72 27.16 -22.43
C ASP A 201 3.27 26.28 -23.57
N VAL A 202 2.47 26.01 -24.61
CA VAL A 202 2.23 26.93 -25.74
C VAL A 202 3.54 27.51 -26.28
N LYS A 203 4.13 26.81 -27.26
CA LYS A 203 4.98 27.45 -28.25
C LYS A 203 4.48 27.06 -29.64
N ALA A 204 3.91 28.05 -30.31
CA ALA A 204 3.61 28.06 -31.72
C ALA A 204 4.93 28.18 -32.51
N GLU A 205 5.09 27.33 -33.52
CA GLU A 205 5.83 27.57 -34.77
C GLU A 205 5.25 26.68 -35.86
#